data_AF-A0A3M6UQ39-F1
#
_entry.id   AF-A0A3M6UQ39-F1
#
_cell.length_a   1.000
_cell.length_b   1.000
_cell.length_c   1.000
_cell.angle_alpha   90.00
_cell.angle_beta   90.00
_cell.angle_gamma   90.00
#
_symmetry.space_group_name_H-M   'P 1'
#
loop_
_entity.id
_entity.type
_entity.pdbx_description
1 polymer ?
#
loop_
_entity_poly.entity_id
_entity_poly.type
_entity_poly.pdbx_seq_one_letter_code
_entity_poly.pdbx_strand_id
1 'polypeptide(L)'
;MSKRTQLRVLDVCSASMRTSLQGLDNFSAQGSKAIEDLSEIVDKIADQAKSQAWAKEMKETLRSAKQYLRSDYKVHVTMESEVADHCLTFSLSDPFKESVTITTMRSATNAIN
;
A
#
# COMPACT_ATOMS: atom_id res chain seq x y z
N MET A 1 -17.35 3.71 -29.39
CA MET A 1 -16.73 2.43 -28.96
C MET A 1 -17.83 1.37 -28.85
N SER A 2 -17.69 0.21 -29.50
CA SER A 2 -18.71 -0.86 -29.44
C SER A 2 -18.59 -1.66 -28.13
N LYS A 3 -19.70 -2.11 -27.56
CA LYS A 3 -19.76 -2.94 -26.33
C LYS A 3 -18.86 -4.18 -26.43
N ARG A 4 -18.74 -4.76 -27.63
CA ARG A 4 -17.85 -5.89 -27.93
C ARG A 4 -16.36 -5.54 -27.79
N THR A 5 -15.99 -4.30 -28.09
CA THR A 5 -14.61 -3.80 -27.95
C THR A 5 -14.26 -3.60 -26.47
N GLN A 6 -15.18 -3.07 -25.65
CA GLN A 6 -14.99 -2.95 -24.20
C GLN A 6 -14.81 -4.31 -23.51
N LEU A 7 -15.62 -5.31 -23.88
CA LEU A 7 -15.52 -6.66 -23.30
C LEU A 7 -14.20 -7.37 -23.66
N ARG A 8 -13.68 -7.17 -24.87
CA ARG A 8 -12.36 -7.71 -25.26
C ARG A 8 -11.20 -7.11 -24.47
N VAL A 9 -11.29 -5.85 -24.06
CA VAL A 9 -10.25 -5.23 -23.23
C VAL A 9 -10.24 -5.85 -21.83
N LEU A 10 -11.39 -6.16 -21.25
CA LEU A 10 -11.48 -6.85 -19.97
C LEU A 10 -10.97 -8.30 -20.04
N ASP A 11 -11.17 -8.98 -21.15
CA ASP A 11 -10.71 -10.36 -21.39
C ASP A 11 -9.17 -10.43 -21.53
N VAL A 12 -8.59 -9.52 -22.32
CA VAL A 12 -7.13 -9.46 -22.56
C VAL A 12 -6.36 -8.84 -21.39
N CYS A 13 -6.96 -7.86 -20.69
CA CYS A 13 -6.42 -7.26 -19.47
C CYS A 13 -7.04 -7.90 -18.23
N SER A 14 -7.17 -9.23 -18.20
CA SER A 14 -7.45 -9.97 -16.97
C SER A 14 -6.44 -9.50 -15.92
N ALA A 15 -6.88 -8.65 -14.99
CA ALA A 15 -6.02 -8.11 -13.95
C ALA A 15 -5.37 -9.30 -13.27
N SER A 16 -4.03 -9.35 -13.32
CA SER A 16 -3.26 -10.45 -12.74
C SER A 16 -3.55 -10.45 -11.24
N MET A 17 -4.55 -11.21 -10.82
CA MET A 17 -4.86 -11.43 -9.42
C MET A 17 -3.62 -12.09 -8.85
N ARG A 18 -2.88 -11.38 -7.99
CA ARG A 18 -1.71 -11.96 -7.31
C ARG A 18 -2.23 -13.07 -6.39
N THR A 19 -2.25 -14.30 -6.88
CA THR A 19 -2.62 -15.52 -6.18
C THR A 19 -1.50 -15.98 -5.24
N SER A 20 -1.01 -15.08 -4.39
CA SER A 20 -0.13 -15.46 -3.29
C SER A 20 -0.74 -15.01 -1.97
N LEU A 21 -1.58 -15.86 -1.40
CA LEU A 21 -2.05 -15.74 -0.02
C LEU A 21 -0.87 -15.72 0.97
N GLN A 22 0.26 -16.34 0.64
CA GLN A 22 1.51 -16.29 1.42
C GLN A 22 2.09 -14.85 1.52
N GLY A 23 1.87 -13.99 0.54
CA GLY A 23 2.33 -12.61 0.57
C GLY A 23 1.54 -11.70 1.52
N LEU A 24 0.25 -11.99 1.71
CA LEU A 24 -0.65 -11.18 2.53
C LEU A 24 -0.36 -11.33 4.03
N ASP A 25 -0.08 -12.54 4.49
CA ASP A 25 0.32 -12.80 5.87
C ASP A 25 1.65 -12.11 6.19
N ASN A 26 2.60 -12.16 5.26
CA ASN A 26 3.88 -11.45 5.38
C ASN A 26 3.66 -9.93 5.43
N PHE A 27 2.74 -9.39 4.64
CA PHE A 27 2.42 -7.96 4.65
C PHE A 27 1.76 -7.51 5.95
N SER A 28 0.79 -8.27 6.48
CA SER A 28 0.15 -7.95 7.76
C SER A 28 1.15 -8.03 8.93
N ALA A 29 2.07 -8.99 8.91
CA ALA A 29 3.14 -9.11 9.89
C ALA A 29 4.12 -7.93 9.83
N GLN A 30 4.61 -7.59 8.62
CA GLN A 30 5.50 -6.45 8.42
C GLN A 30 4.82 -5.13 8.79
N GLY A 31 3.58 -4.92 8.38
CA GLY A 31 2.81 -3.71 8.74
C GLY A 31 2.52 -3.63 10.23
N SER A 32 2.23 -4.75 10.89
CA SER A 32 2.08 -4.80 12.35
C SER A 32 3.36 -4.35 13.07
N LYS A 33 4.53 -4.80 12.59
CA LYS A 33 5.83 -4.41 13.13
C LYS A 33 6.12 -2.93 12.87
N ALA A 34 5.84 -2.43 11.66
CA ALA A 34 6.00 -1.02 11.35
C ALA A 34 5.13 -0.11 12.25
N ILE A 35 3.91 -0.54 12.58
CA ILE A 35 3.04 0.19 13.51
C ILE A 35 3.59 0.17 14.96
N GLU A 36 4.22 -0.93 15.38
CA GLU A 36 4.94 -0.98 16.66
C GLU A 36 6.13 -0.02 16.66
N ASP A 37 6.96 -0.06 15.61
CA ASP A 37 8.11 0.85 15.45
C ASP A 37 7.66 2.33 15.46
N LEU A 38 6.52 2.66 14.82
CA LEU A 38 5.91 4.00 14.87
C LEU A 38 5.44 4.37 16.28
N SER A 39 4.92 3.43 17.06
CA SER A 39 4.50 3.68 18.44
C SER A 39 5.67 4.07 19.34
N GLU A 40 6.84 3.46 19.13
CA GLU A 40 8.08 3.85 19.83
C GLU A 40 8.56 5.25 19.43
N ILE A 41 8.39 5.62 18.16
CA ILE A 41 8.71 6.98 17.67
C ILE A 41 7.77 8.00 18.31
N VAL A 42 6.48 7.68 18.44
CA VAL A 42 5.51 8.54 19.15
C VAL A 42 5.95 8.78 20.59
N ASP A 43 6.42 7.75 21.30
CA ASP A 43 6.93 7.91 22.67
C ASP A 43 8.15 8.86 22.71
N LYS A 44 9.11 8.70 21.79
CA LYS A 44 10.29 9.59 21.69
C LYS A 44 9.89 11.04 21.42
N ILE A 45 8.91 11.27 20.54
CA ILE A 45 8.42 12.62 20.23
C ILE A 45 7.68 13.20 21.44
N ALA A 46 6.87 12.39 22.13
CA ALA A 46 6.11 12.81 23.30
C ALA A 46 7.00 13.27 24.45
N ASP A 47 8.13 12.58 24.65
CA ASP A 47 9.12 12.95 25.66
C ASP A 47 9.78 14.30 25.33
N GLN A 48 10.08 14.56 24.06
CA GLN A 48 10.63 15.83 23.59
C GLN A 48 9.61 16.98 23.65
N ALA A 49 8.37 16.71 23.23
CA ALA A 49 7.28 17.67 23.16
C ALA A 49 6.54 17.87 24.51
N LYS A 50 6.87 17.06 25.53
CA LYS A 50 6.19 16.99 26.84
C LYS A 50 4.67 16.85 26.73
N SER A 51 4.20 16.17 25.68
CA SER A 51 2.77 16.03 25.38
C SER A 51 2.34 14.57 25.43
N GLN A 52 2.04 14.10 26.65
CA GLN A 52 1.59 12.73 26.89
C GLN A 52 0.15 12.50 26.42
N ALA A 53 -0.68 13.54 26.38
CA ALA A 53 -2.05 13.46 25.85
C ALA A 53 -2.06 13.15 24.35
N TRP A 54 -1.23 13.86 23.58
CA TRP A 54 -1.04 13.58 22.15
C TRP A 54 -0.48 12.18 21.91
N ALA A 55 0.51 11.76 22.71
CA ALA A 55 1.09 10.42 22.60
C ALA A 55 0.04 9.33 22.77
N LYS A 56 -0.84 9.49 23.76
CA LYS A 56 -1.94 8.57 24.03
C LYS A 56 -2.90 8.48 22.83
N GLU A 57 -3.35 9.62 22.30
CA GLU A 57 -4.26 9.68 21.15
C GLU A 57 -3.65 9.03 19.90
N MET A 58 -2.38 9.31 19.63
CA MET A 58 -1.66 8.70 18.50
C MET A 58 -1.50 7.20 18.67
N LYS A 59 -1.18 6.73 19.89
CA LYS A 59 -1.05 5.29 20.17
C LYS A 59 -2.39 4.56 20.11
N GLU A 60 -3.49 5.19 20.51
CA GLU A 60 -4.84 4.64 20.32
C GLU A 60 -5.19 4.50 18.83
N THR A 61 -4.83 5.50 18.03
CA THR A 61 -4.99 5.46 16.56
C THR A 61 -4.16 4.32 15.95
N LEU A 62 -2.86 4.23 16.30
CA LEU A 62 -1.97 3.17 15.83
C LEU A 62 -2.46 1.78 16.25
N ARG A 63 -2.97 1.63 17.47
CA ARG A 63 -3.55 0.37 17.96
C ARG A 63 -4.77 -0.05 17.13
N SER A 64 -5.65 0.90 16.82
CA SER A 64 -6.85 0.65 16.00
C SER A 64 -6.46 0.24 14.58
N ALA A 65 -5.50 0.93 13.97
CA ALA A 65 -4.98 0.58 12.65
C ALA A 65 -4.35 -0.83 12.63
N LYS A 66 -3.59 -1.19 13.67
CA LYS A 66 -2.99 -2.52 13.82
C LYS A 66 -4.04 -3.62 13.97
N GLN A 67 -5.11 -3.37 14.72
CA GLN A 67 -6.21 -4.31 14.87
C GLN A 67 -6.89 -4.56 13.52
N TYR A 68 -7.26 -3.48 12.82
CA TYR A 68 -7.84 -3.55 11.47
C TYR A 68 -6.95 -4.35 10.51
N LEU A 69 -5.64 -4.08 10.48
CA LEU A 69 -4.69 -4.78 9.61
C LEU A 69 -4.60 -6.29 9.89
N ARG A 70 -4.85 -6.72 11.14
CA ARG A 70 -4.76 -8.13 11.56
C ARG A 70 -6.06 -8.90 11.34
N SER A 71 -7.21 -8.27 11.56
CA SER A 71 -8.52 -8.93 11.45
C SER A 71 -9.22 -8.61 10.13
N ASP A 72 -9.57 -7.35 9.93
CA ASP A 72 -10.64 -6.96 9.01
C ASP A 72 -10.09 -6.72 7.61
N TYR A 73 -8.85 -6.23 7.50
CA TYR A 73 -8.20 -5.90 6.24
C TYR A 73 -8.29 -7.03 5.21
N LYS A 74 -8.04 -8.28 5.64
CA LYS A 74 -8.07 -9.44 4.73
C LYS A 74 -9.46 -9.72 4.14
N VAL A 75 -10.52 -9.43 4.89
CA VAL A 75 -11.92 -9.62 4.48
C VAL A 75 -12.39 -8.43 3.65
N HIS A 76 -11.85 -7.25 3.92
CA HIS A 76 -12.22 -6.01 3.24
C HIS A 76 -11.62 -5.89 1.85
N VAL A 77 -10.47 -6.52 1.59
CA VAL A 77 -9.80 -6.45 0.28
C VAL A 77 -10.19 -7.57 -0.70
N THR A 78 -11.14 -8.44 -0.33
CA THR A 78 -11.62 -9.51 -1.24
C THR A 78 -12.61 -8.97 -2.26
N MET A 79 -12.73 -9.62 -3.42
CA MET A 79 -13.61 -9.19 -4.51
C MET A 79 -15.09 -9.31 -4.17
N GLU A 80 -15.43 -10.14 -3.19
CA GLU A 80 -16.77 -10.37 -2.68
C GLU A 80 -17.18 -9.37 -1.58
N SER A 81 -16.25 -8.52 -1.14
CA SER A 81 -16.51 -7.53 -0.10
C SER A 81 -17.36 -6.38 -0.62
N GLU A 82 -18.39 -6.00 0.13
CA GLU A 82 -19.24 -4.84 -0.17
C GLU A 82 -18.62 -3.51 0.29
N VAL A 83 -17.50 -3.57 1.03
CA VAL A 83 -16.78 -2.38 1.51
C VAL A 83 -15.89 -1.86 0.40
N ALA A 84 -15.83 -0.53 0.23
CA ALA A 84 -15.03 0.12 -0.83
C ALA A 84 -13.52 -0.21 -0.78
N ASP A 85 -13.03 -0.72 0.35
CA ASP A 85 -11.67 -1.20 0.56
C ASP A 85 -11.23 -2.28 -0.47
N HIS A 86 -12.17 -3.04 -1.05
CA HIS A 86 -11.85 -4.03 -2.10
C HIS A 86 -11.20 -3.39 -3.33
N CYS A 87 -11.50 -2.12 -3.59
CA CYS A 87 -10.91 -1.36 -4.68
C CYS A 87 -9.40 -1.14 -4.50
N LEU A 88 -8.86 -1.30 -3.28
CA LEU A 88 -7.41 -1.19 -3.01
C LEU A 88 -6.60 -2.19 -3.82
N THR A 89 -7.17 -3.36 -4.15
CA THR A 89 -6.56 -4.36 -5.05
C THR A 89 -6.25 -3.77 -6.43
N PHE A 90 -7.01 -2.76 -6.86
CA PHE A 90 -6.83 -2.05 -8.13
C PHE A 90 -6.12 -0.70 -7.99
N SER A 91 -5.78 -0.27 -6.78
CA SER A 91 -5.18 1.06 -6.52
C SER A 91 -3.85 1.32 -7.25
N LEU A 92 -3.12 0.25 -7.59
CA LEU A 92 -1.87 0.29 -8.38
C LEU A 92 -2.03 -0.25 -9.81
N SER A 93 -3.26 -0.55 -10.23
CA SER A 93 -3.58 -0.97 -11.59
C SER A 93 -3.65 0.27 -12.48
N ASP A 94 -2.49 0.87 -12.76
CA ASP A 94 -2.39 1.95 -13.73
C ASP A 94 -2.62 1.38 -15.14
N PRO A 95 -3.63 1.83 -15.91
CA PRO A 95 -3.85 1.36 -17.27
C PRO A 95 -2.73 1.77 -18.25
N PHE A 96 -1.82 2.67 -17.85
CA PHE A 96 -0.71 3.14 -18.69
C PHE A 96 0.64 2.61 -18.21
N LYS A 97 0.87 1.31 -18.35
CA LYS A 97 2.21 0.73 -18.16
C LYS A 97 3.00 0.79 -19.46
N GLU A 98 3.45 1.97 -19.86
CA GLU A 98 4.60 2.05 -20.77
C GLU A 98 5.83 1.66 -19.95
N SER A 99 6.54 0.62 -20.38
CA SER A 99 7.70 0.08 -19.68
C SER A 99 8.73 1.19 -19.48
N VAL A 100 8.92 1.64 -18.24
CA VAL A 100 10.05 2.51 -17.91
C VAL A 100 11.32 1.70 -18.10
N THR A 101 11.90 1.80 -19.29
CA THR A 101 13.27 1.40 -19.56
C THR A 101 14.14 2.26 -18.65
N ILE A 102 14.81 1.65 -17.68
CA ILE A 102 15.80 2.34 -16.85
C ILE A 102 16.99 2.66 -17.78
N THR A 103 16.91 3.77 -18.51
CA THR A 103 18.10 4.39 -19.09
C THR A 103 18.84 5.04 -17.93
N THR A 104 19.89 4.38 -17.49
CA THR A 104 20.79 4.86 -16.45
C THR A 104 21.26 6.27 -16.78
N MET A 105 20.98 7.24 -15.91
CA MET A 105 21.61 8.56 -15.98
C MET A 105 23.11 8.40 -15.73
N ARG A 106 23.92 8.45 -16.78
CA ARG A 106 25.33 8.84 -16.65
C ARG A 106 25.42 10.36 -16.83
N SER A 107 25.38 11.07 -15.72
CA SER A 107 25.92 12.43 -15.65
C SER A 107 27.41 12.32 -15.31
N ALA A 108 28.28 12.69 -16.25
CA ALA A 108 29.66 13.07 -15.97
C ALA A 108 30.20 13.94 -17.11
N THR A 109 30.12 15.25 -16.89
CA THR A 109 31.20 16.26 -17.09
C THR A 109 31.91 16.39 -18.45
N ASN A 110 31.71 17.57 -19.05
CA ASN A 110 32.69 18.45 -19.74
C ASN A 110 33.99 17.85 -20.31
N ALA A 111 34.23 18.08 -21.61
CA ALA A 111 35.47 18.66 -22.14
C ALA A 111 35.39 18.97 -23.65
N ILE A 112 35.42 20.26 -23.98
CA ILE A 112 36.27 20.93 -25.01
C ILE A 112 36.70 20.08 -26.23
N ASN A 113 36.18 20.40 -27.42
CA ASN A 113 36.86 21.20 -28.46
C ASN A 113 35.89 21.47 -29.62
#